data_AF-A0A3C1LBI3-F1
#
_entry.id   AF-A0A3C1LBI3-F1
#
_cell.length_a   1.000
_cell.length_b   1.000
_cell.length_c   1.000
_cell.angle_alpha   90.00
_cell.angle_beta   90.00
_cell.angle_gamma   90.00
#
_symmetry.space_group_name_H-M   'P 1'
#
loop_
_entity.id
_entity.type
_entity.pdbx_description
1 polymer ?
#
loop_
_entity_poly.entity_id
_entity_poly.type
_entity_poly.pdbx_seq_one_letter_code
_entity_poly.pdbx_strand_id
1 'polypeptide(L)'
;MESVDVFKEKRRWQIALRRYILEKKPSTQYVQYYGITIEGFRTWIEMQFINGQSWDNFGTDWQFEHVVPVAYFDLTNEADNKLCWNFTNIHVSGISVQTPHQGISILAAKKYFESMYQASGYPICAAMLAKIDTIEQTTMHAETALATFLQYRKTFLHALTDASIEDYLRLNDGLTPEDFLLERTLFQKFAV
;
A
#
# COMPACT_ATOMS: atom_id res chain seq x y z
N MET A 1 -5.49 -1.09 -13.81
CA MET A 1 -4.70 -1.96 -14.71
C MET A 1 -3.41 -1.21 -14.98
N GLU A 2 -2.30 -1.61 -14.34
CA GLU A 2 -0.99 -0.99 -14.62
C GLU A 2 -0.69 -1.11 -16.12
N SER A 3 -0.18 -0.03 -16.74
CA SER A 3 0.16 -0.08 -18.16
C SER A 3 1.31 -1.07 -18.38
N VAL A 4 1.35 -1.71 -19.55
CA VAL A 4 2.43 -2.67 -19.92
C VAL A 4 3.82 -2.04 -19.80
N ASP A 5 3.92 -0.72 -19.91
CA ASP A 5 5.16 0.03 -19.80
C ASP A 5 5.66 0.13 -18.35
N VAL A 6 4.78 0.41 -17.39
CA VAL A 6 5.11 0.48 -15.95
C VAL A 6 5.64 -0.86 -15.44
N PHE A 7 5.03 -1.97 -15.86
CA PHE A 7 5.50 -3.31 -15.50
C PHE A 7 6.91 -3.60 -16.03
N LYS A 8 7.18 -3.23 -17.29
CA LYS A 8 8.52 -3.39 -17.90
C LYS A 8 9.54 -2.53 -17.18
N GLU A 9 9.20 -1.29 -16.84
CA GLU A 9 10.09 -0.38 -16.15
C GLU A 9 10.44 -0.88 -14.76
N LYS A 10 9.45 -1.26 -13.96
CA LYS A 10 9.65 -1.90 -12.65
C LYS A 10 10.61 -3.08 -12.73
N ARG A 11 10.45 -3.95 -13.74
CA ARG A 11 11.34 -5.11 -13.94
C ARG A 11 12.79 -4.68 -14.22
N ARG A 12 13.01 -3.62 -15.00
CA ARG A 12 14.36 -3.09 -15.28
C ARG A 12 15.03 -2.59 -14.00
N TRP A 13 14.31 -1.85 -13.17
CA TRP A 13 14.79 -1.40 -11.86
C TRP A 13 15.16 -2.56 -10.94
N GLN A 14 14.32 -3.59 -10.84
CA GLN A 14 14.61 -4.77 -10.02
C GLN A 14 15.86 -5.51 -10.49
N ILE A 15 16.04 -5.66 -11.81
CA ILE A 15 17.25 -6.26 -12.38
C ILE A 15 18.47 -5.40 -12.06
N ALA A 16 18.38 -4.08 -12.26
CA ALA A 16 19.47 -3.16 -11.98
C ALA A 16 19.88 -3.16 -10.50
N LEU A 17 18.91 -3.20 -9.58
CA LEU A 17 19.15 -3.27 -8.14
C LEU A 17 19.86 -4.58 -7.75
N ARG A 18 19.37 -5.72 -8.27
CA ARG A 18 20.00 -7.02 -8.02
C ARG A 18 21.44 -7.05 -8.52
N ARG A 19 21.70 -6.55 -9.74
CA ARG A 19 23.06 -6.45 -10.29
C ARG A 19 23.95 -5.51 -9.47
N TYR A 20 23.39 -4.40 -8.98
CA TYR A 20 24.10 -3.44 -8.13
C TYR A 20 24.59 -4.09 -6.82
N ILE A 21 23.71 -4.81 -6.12
CA ILE A 21 23.99 -5.34 -4.78
C ILE A 21 24.69 -6.71 -4.84
N LEU A 22 24.18 -7.64 -5.65
CA LEU A 22 24.64 -9.03 -5.67
C LEU A 22 25.89 -9.21 -6.52
N GLU A 23 25.91 -8.60 -7.71
CA GLU A 23 27.04 -8.71 -8.64
C GLU A 23 28.05 -7.57 -8.50
N LYS A 24 27.77 -6.56 -7.68
CA LYS A 24 28.57 -5.32 -7.55
C LYS A 24 28.79 -4.61 -8.89
N LYS A 25 27.82 -4.68 -9.81
CA LYS A 25 27.88 -4.06 -11.14
C LYS A 25 26.91 -2.88 -11.25
N PRO A 26 27.39 -1.63 -11.13
CA PRO A 26 26.52 -0.47 -11.22
C PRO A 26 26.08 -0.19 -12.66
N SER A 27 24.85 0.28 -12.79
CA SER A 27 24.34 0.91 -14.01
C SER A 27 24.37 2.42 -13.84
N THR A 28 24.94 3.13 -14.81
CA THR A 28 24.97 4.61 -14.83
C THR A 28 23.58 5.22 -14.80
N GLN A 29 22.58 4.51 -15.35
CA GLN A 29 21.19 4.96 -15.38
C GLN A 29 20.52 4.92 -14.00
N TYR A 30 20.88 3.98 -13.12
CA TYR A 30 20.12 3.69 -11.90
C TYR A 30 20.88 3.98 -10.59
N VAL A 31 22.21 4.08 -10.64
CA VAL A 31 23.05 4.17 -9.43
C VAL A 31 22.71 5.35 -8.52
N GLN A 32 22.32 6.50 -9.10
CA GLN A 32 22.03 7.72 -8.32
C GLN A 32 20.79 7.61 -7.42
N TYR A 33 19.90 6.65 -7.68
CA TYR A 33 18.62 6.53 -6.98
C TYR A 33 18.74 5.69 -5.70
N TYR A 34 19.78 4.87 -5.57
CA TYR A 34 19.96 4.00 -4.41
C TYR A 34 20.40 4.76 -3.15
N GLY A 35 20.97 5.97 -3.30
CA GLY A 35 21.28 6.89 -2.19
C GLY A 35 22.42 6.44 -1.27
N ILE A 36 23.14 5.37 -1.63
CA ILE A 36 24.25 4.80 -0.87
C ILE A 36 25.24 4.11 -1.82
N THR A 37 26.45 3.83 -1.36
CA THR A 37 27.44 3.03 -2.10
C THR A 37 27.07 1.54 -2.12
N ILE A 38 27.66 0.75 -3.03
CA ILE A 38 27.43 -0.70 -3.12
C ILE A 38 27.73 -1.36 -1.76
N GLU A 39 28.89 -1.07 -1.17
CA GLU A 39 29.27 -1.66 0.11
C GLU A 39 28.37 -1.19 1.24
N GLY A 40 27.98 0.09 1.27
CA GLY A 40 27.04 0.59 2.27
C GLY A 40 25.66 -0.07 2.14
N PHE A 41 25.18 -0.32 0.92
CA PHE A 41 23.93 -1.05 0.70
C PHE A 41 24.05 -2.50 1.18
N ARG A 42 25.19 -3.16 0.92
CA ARG A 42 25.41 -4.53 1.39
C ARG A 42 25.44 -4.59 2.92
N THR A 43 26.14 -3.69 3.59
CA THR A 43 26.10 -3.57 5.06
C THR A 43 24.67 -3.33 5.56
N TRP A 44 23.92 -2.45 4.89
CA TRP A 44 22.51 -2.18 5.22
C TRP A 44 21.63 -3.43 5.17
N ILE A 45 21.82 -4.28 4.17
CA ILE A 45 21.09 -5.54 3.99
C ILE A 45 21.56 -6.59 5.01
N GLU A 46 22.87 -6.73 5.23
CA GLU A 46 23.44 -7.69 6.18
C GLU A 46 22.95 -7.47 7.62
N MET A 47 22.75 -6.22 8.03
CA MET A 47 22.19 -5.90 9.35
C MET A 47 20.76 -6.42 9.57
N GLN A 48 20.06 -6.81 8.50
CA GLN A 48 18.68 -7.28 8.53
C GLN A 48 18.57 -8.80 8.40
N PHE A 49 19.67 -9.51 8.17
CA PHE A 49 19.66 -10.96 8.14
C PHE A 49 19.31 -11.52 9.52
N ILE A 50 18.19 -12.23 9.58
CA ILE A 50 17.72 -12.97 10.75
C ILE A 50 17.72 -14.46 10.42
N ASN A 51 17.67 -15.35 11.40
CA ASN A 51 17.36 -16.77 11.15
C ASN A 51 18.22 -17.50 10.07
N GLY A 52 19.51 -17.21 9.99
CA GLY A 52 20.42 -17.91 9.06
C GLY A 52 20.43 -17.40 7.61
N GLN A 53 19.83 -16.24 7.34
CA GLN A 53 19.98 -15.57 6.04
C GLN A 53 21.43 -15.15 5.78
N SER A 54 21.84 -15.29 4.52
CA SER A 54 23.18 -14.94 4.04
C SER A 54 23.10 -14.58 2.55
N TRP A 55 24.19 -14.07 1.96
CA TRP A 55 24.20 -13.80 0.52
C TRP A 55 24.03 -15.06 -0.34
N ASP A 56 24.42 -16.23 0.18
CA ASP A 56 24.43 -17.49 -0.57
C ASP A 56 23.02 -18.10 -0.73
N ASN A 57 22.07 -17.72 0.12
CA ASN A 57 20.68 -18.20 0.07
C ASN A 57 19.67 -17.14 -0.43
N PHE A 58 20.14 -16.10 -1.11
CA PHE A 58 19.27 -15.14 -1.80
C PHE A 58 18.42 -15.85 -2.88
N GLY A 59 17.11 -15.55 -2.88
CA GLY A 59 16.13 -16.15 -3.80
C GLY A 59 15.64 -17.54 -3.37
N THR A 60 16.24 -18.15 -2.35
CA THR A 60 15.76 -19.39 -1.72
C THR A 60 15.14 -19.10 -0.36
N ASP A 61 15.88 -18.42 0.52
CA ASP A 61 15.45 -18.15 1.90
C ASP A 61 14.95 -16.71 2.10
N TRP A 62 15.43 -15.77 1.28
CA TRP A 62 15.03 -14.37 1.35
C TRP A 62 15.17 -13.62 0.02
N GLN A 63 14.54 -12.45 -0.07
CA GLN A 63 14.56 -11.56 -1.22
C GLN A 63 14.54 -10.08 -0.80
N PHE A 64 14.79 -9.19 -1.77
CA PHE A 64 14.59 -7.75 -1.57
C PHE A 64 13.10 -7.40 -1.64
N GLU A 65 12.64 -6.64 -0.65
CA GLU A 65 11.28 -6.11 -0.60
C GLU A 65 11.29 -4.62 -0.29
N HIS A 66 10.25 -3.90 -0.73
CA HIS A 66 10.12 -2.48 -0.44
C HIS A 66 9.37 -2.29 0.88
N VAL A 67 9.79 -1.30 1.70
CA VAL A 67 9.06 -0.94 2.92
C VAL A 67 7.74 -0.25 2.57
N VAL A 68 7.78 0.77 1.72
CA VAL A 68 6.60 1.31 1.03
C VAL A 68 6.52 0.66 -0.35
N PRO A 69 5.44 -0.07 -0.69
CA PRO A 69 5.33 -0.77 -1.96
C PRO A 69 5.47 0.14 -3.19
N VAL A 70 6.12 -0.38 -4.23
CA VAL A 70 6.30 0.31 -5.54
C VAL A 70 4.99 0.86 -6.11
N ALA A 71 3.87 0.20 -5.84
CA ALA A 71 2.53 0.59 -6.33
C ALA A 71 2.07 1.98 -5.84
N TYR A 72 2.70 2.54 -4.80
CA TYR A 72 2.42 3.88 -4.30
C TYR A 72 3.28 4.97 -4.97
N PHE A 73 4.17 4.61 -5.88
CA PHE A 73 5.08 5.53 -6.56
C PHE A 73 4.75 5.63 -8.05
N ASP A 74 4.85 6.84 -8.57
CA ASP A 74 4.84 7.14 -9.99
C ASP A 74 6.27 6.97 -10.54
N LEU A 75 6.51 5.85 -11.22
CA LEU A 75 7.81 5.56 -11.82
C LEU A 75 8.19 6.49 -12.99
N THR A 76 7.28 7.33 -13.47
CA THR A 76 7.58 8.38 -14.46
C THR A 76 8.14 9.65 -13.79
N ASN A 77 8.00 9.78 -12.47
CA ASN A 77 8.47 10.92 -11.70
C ASN A 77 9.83 10.62 -11.05
N GLU A 78 10.81 11.49 -11.28
CA GLU A 78 12.18 11.30 -10.79
C GLU A 78 12.29 11.33 -9.26
N ALA A 79 11.51 12.19 -8.58
CA ALA A 79 11.51 12.29 -7.13
C ALA A 79 10.93 11.02 -6.51
N ASP A 80 9.84 10.48 -7.08
CA ASP A 80 9.27 9.20 -6.65
C ASP A 80 10.25 8.04 -6.87
N ASN A 81 10.99 8.02 -7.98
CA ASN A 81 12.04 7.02 -8.19
C ASN A 81 13.17 7.12 -7.14
N LYS A 82 13.57 8.33 -6.75
CA LYS A 82 14.59 8.55 -5.71
C LYS A 82 14.14 8.08 -4.34
N LEU A 83 12.84 8.15 -4.03
CA LEU A 83 12.29 7.62 -2.78
C LEU A 83 12.10 6.11 -2.86
N CYS A 84 11.47 5.62 -3.93
CA CYS A 84 11.12 4.23 -4.12
C CYS A 84 12.34 3.31 -4.06
N TRP A 85 13.42 3.68 -4.76
CA TRP A 85 14.61 2.84 -4.90
C TRP A 85 15.74 3.18 -3.92
N ASN A 86 15.54 4.14 -3.01
CA ASN A 86 16.51 4.43 -1.97
C ASN A 86 16.74 3.21 -1.07
N PHE A 87 17.97 3.01 -0.60
CA PHE A 87 18.29 1.89 0.28
C PHE A 87 17.41 1.82 1.54
N THR A 88 16.98 2.97 2.07
CA THR A 88 16.09 3.03 3.26
C THR A 88 14.71 2.45 2.99
N ASN A 89 14.28 2.38 1.73
CA ASN A 89 13.02 1.76 1.32
C ASN A 89 13.19 0.29 0.90
N ILE A 90 14.39 -0.29 0.97
CA ILE A 90 14.65 -1.69 0.61
C ILE A 90 15.06 -2.48 1.87
N HIS A 91 14.41 -3.62 2.07
CA HIS A 91 14.63 -4.50 3.23
C HIS A 91 14.72 -5.97 2.84
N VAL A 92 15.20 -6.79 3.78
CA VAL A 92 15.24 -8.26 3.67
C VAL A 92 13.89 -8.83 4.05
N SER A 93 13.34 -9.67 3.17
CA SER A 93 12.09 -10.39 3.41
C SER A 93 12.28 -11.89 3.18
N GLY A 94 11.84 -12.70 4.14
CA GLY A 94 11.95 -14.16 4.07
C GLY A 94 10.98 -14.77 3.04
N ILE A 95 11.40 -15.84 2.37
CA ILE A 95 10.60 -16.53 1.33
C ILE A 95 9.73 -17.67 1.93
N SER A 96 10.03 -18.16 3.15
CA SER A 96 9.39 -19.35 3.69
C SER A 96 7.91 -19.16 4.07
N VAL A 97 7.06 -19.89 3.35
CA VAL A 97 5.60 -20.03 3.45
C VAL A 97 4.86 -18.77 3.01
N GLN A 98 3.97 -18.94 2.02
CA GLN A 98 3.02 -17.98 1.49
C GLN A 98 2.29 -17.23 2.62
N THR A 99 2.87 -16.15 3.14
CA THR A 99 2.12 -15.10 3.79
C THR A 99 1.42 -14.35 2.67
N PRO A 100 0.08 -14.29 2.66
CA PRO A 100 -0.65 -13.57 1.62
C PRO A 100 -0.22 -12.12 1.65
N HIS A 101 0.63 -11.70 0.71
CA HIS A 101 1.12 -10.33 0.51
C HIS A 101 1.06 -9.46 1.76
N GLN A 102 1.71 -9.86 2.86
CA GLN A 102 1.85 -9.00 4.03
C GLN A 102 3.00 -8.03 3.76
N GLY A 103 2.86 -7.23 2.70
CA GLY A 103 3.64 -6.01 2.60
C GLY A 103 3.41 -5.22 3.88
N ILE A 104 4.47 -4.56 4.36
CA ILE A 104 4.40 -3.70 5.55
C ILE A 104 3.21 -2.76 5.37
N SER A 105 2.25 -2.80 6.31
CA SER A 105 1.10 -1.88 6.27
C SER A 105 1.61 -0.44 6.20
N ILE A 106 0.89 0.46 5.53
CA ILE A 106 1.29 1.88 5.44
C ILE A 106 1.55 2.47 6.84
N LEU A 107 0.77 2.07 7.84
CA LEU A 107 0.99 2.44 9.24
C LEU A 107 2.35 1.96 9.78
N ALA A 108 2.74 0.73 9.50
CA ALA A 108 4.02 0.18 9.92
C ALA A 108 5.19 0.84 9.15
N ALA A 109 5.02 1.14 7.86
CA ALA A 109 5.99 1.88 7.07
C ALA A 109 6.20 3.30 7.62
N LYS A 110 5.11 3.99 7.99
CA LYS A 110 5.15 5.32 8.63
C LYS A 110 5.97 5.29 9.92
N LYS A 111 5.65 4.37 10.84
CA LYS A 111 6.41 4.19 12.09
C LYS A 111 7.88 3.89 11.87
N TYR A 112 8.19 3.07 10.86
CA TYR A 112 9.56 2.77 10.48
C TYR A 112 10.30 4.04 10.02
N PHE A 113 9.75 4.81 9.09
CA PHE A 113 10.39 6.03 8.58
C PHE A 113 10.44 7.15 9.63
N GLU A 114 9.46 7.24 10.52
CA GLU A 114 9.49 8.11 11.71
C GLU A 114 10.69 7.75 12.58
N SER A 115 10.85 6.47 12.92
CA SER A 115 11.96 6.01 13.76
C SER A 115 13.32 6.29 13.12
N MET A 116 13.47 6.01 11.82
CA MET A 116 14.69 6.28 11.08
C MET A 116 14.99 7.77 11.00
N TYR A 117 13.98 8.62 10.76
CA TYR A 117 14.15 10.06 10.71
C TYR A 117 14.53 10.65 12.07
N GLN A 118 13.83 10.26 13.15
CA GLN A 118 14.13 10.75 14.50
C GLN A 118 15.54 10.37 14.95
N ALA A 119 16.02 9.18 14.58
CA ALA A 119 17.34 8.71 14.96
C ALA A 119 18.49 9.36 14.17
N SER A 120 18.26 9.73 12.90
CA SER A 120 19.34 10.11 11.97
C SER A 120 19.24 11.52 11.39
N GLY A 121 18.05 12.13 11.41
CA GLY A 121 17.75 13.35 10.66
C GLY A 121 17.83 13.18 9.14
N TYR A 122 17.85 11.95 8.62
CA TYR A 122 18.08 11.71 7.19
C TYR A 122 16.94 12.26 6.32
N PRO A 123 17.20 13.22 5.40
CA PRO A 123 16.13 13.94 4.70
C PRO A 123 15.23 13.06 3.82
N ILE A 124 15.74 11.94 3.30
CA ILE A 124 14.94 11.00 2.51
C ILE A 124 13.85 10.36 3.37
N CYS A 125 14.11 10.10 4.66
CA CYS A 125 13.08 9.59 5.57
C CYS A 125 11.97 10.63 5.77
N ALA A 126 12.29 11.91 5.92
CA ALA A 126 11.28 12.98 5.97
C ALA A 126 10.48 13.10 4.67
N ALA A 127 11.13 13.01 3.52
CA ALA A 127 10.45 13.02 2.22
C ALA A 127 9.55 11.80 2.03
N MET A 128 9.95 10.63 2.53
CA MET A 128 9.12 9.42 2.53
C MET A 128 7.91 9.57 3.45
N LEU A 129 8.04 10.20 4.61
CA LEU A 129 6.90 10.50 5.48
C LEU A 129 5.88 11.40 4.79
N ALA A 130 6.32 12.45 4.09
CA ALA A 130 5.43 13.29 3.30
C ALA A 130 4.72 12.52 2.17
N LYS A 131 5.41 11.56 1.53
CA LYS A 131 4.81 10.65 0.55
C LYS A 131 3.72 9.80 1.20
N ILE A 132 3.98 9.23 2.38
CA ILE A 132 3.01 8.44 3.15
C ILE A 132 1.79 9.28 3.54
N ASP A 133 1.98 10.51 4.00
CA ASP A 133 0.88 11.41 4.36
C ASP A 133 -0.03 11.71 3.14
N THR A 134 0.55 11.84 1.95
CA THR A 134 -0.20 12.03 0.70
C THR A 134 -1.07 10.81 0.36
N ILE A 135 -0.54 9.60 0.61
CA ILE A 135 -1.29 8.34 0.44
C ILE A 135 -2.47 8.31 1.41
N GLU A 136 -2.24 8.62 2.69
CA GLU A 136 -3.28 8.66 3.72
C GLU A 136 -4.39 9.66 3.36
N GLN A 137 -4.05 10.87 2.92
CA GLN A 137 -5.02 11.89 2.50
C GLN A 137 -5.87 11.44 1.31
N THR A 138 -5.27 10.75 0.34
CA THR A 138 -5.98 10.22 -0.83
C THR A 138 -7.01 9.16 -0.41
N THR A 139 -6.63 8.27 0.51
CA THR A 139 -7.56 7.25 1.07
C THR A 139 -8.69 7.90 1.86
N MET A 140 -8.38 8.88 2.72
CA MET A 140 -9.40 9.60 3.51
C MET A 140 -10.45 10.29 2.62
N HIS A 141 -10.04 10.86 1.48
CA HIS A 141 -10.98 11.48 0.55
C HIS A 141 -11.96 10.45 -0.04
N ALA A 142 -11.48 9.27 -0.42
CA ALA A 142 -12.34 8.19 -0.92
C ALA A 142 -13.33 7.72 0.15
N GLU A 143 -12.87 7.56 1.40
CA GLU A 143 -13.73 7.20 2.54
C GLU A 143 -14.77 8.28 2.84
N THR A 144 -14.44 9.56 2.65
CA THR A 144 -15.39 10.68 2.83
C THR A 144 -16.56 10.59 1.85
N ALA A 145 -16.30 10.21 0.59
CA ALA A 145 -17.37 10.00 -0.39
C ALA A 145 -18.29 8.83 0.01
N LEU A 146 -17.72 7.74 0.51
CA LEU A 146 -18.48 6.59 1.03
C LEU A 146 -19.31 6.96 2.26
N ALA A 147 -18.72 7.67 3.22
CA ALA A 147 -19.41 8.15 4.40
C ALA A 147 -20.59 9.09 4.03
N THR A 148 -20.40 9.93 3.00
CA THR A 148 -21.46 10.80 2.48
C THR A 148 -22.63 9.99 1.92
N PHE A 149 -22.37 8.91 1.18
CA PHE A 149 -23.42 8.01 0.69
C PHE A 149 -24.21 7.38 1.84
N LEU A 150 -23.51 6.84 2.85
CA LEU A 150 -24.14 6.23 4.02
C LEU A 150 -24.99 7.25 4.78
N GLN A 151 -24.48 8.47 4.95
CA GLN A 151 -25.20 9.55 5.63
C GLN A 151 -26.45 9.98 4.86
N TYR A 152 -26.35 10.16 3.55
CA TYR A 152 -27.47 10.55 2.70
C TYR A 152 -28.58 9.48 2.68
N ARG A 153 -28.22 8.20 2.71
CA ARG A 153 -29.16 7.07 2.70
C ARG A 153 -29.49 6.54 4.11
N LYS A 154 -29.05 7.21 5.18
CA LYS A 154 -29.08 6.69 6.56
C LYS A 154 -30.43 6.10 6.96
N THR A 155 -31.51 6.86 6.80
CA THR A 155 -32.86 6.42 7.20
C THR A 155 -33.30 5.17 6.44
N PHE A 156 -33.06 5.14 5.13
CA PHE A 156 -33.36 3.99 4.29
C PHE A 156 -32.53 2.76 4.67
N LEU A 157 -31.21 2.93 4.83
CA LEU A 157 -30.31 1.84 5.21
C LEU A 157 -30.65 1.28 6.60
N HIS A 158 -31.04 2.13 7.56
CA HIS A 158 -31.54 1.68 8.85
C HIS A 158 -32.85 0.89 8.70
N ALA A 159 -33.77 1.34 7.85
CA ALA A 159 -35.00 0.58 7.62
C ALA A 159 -34.74 -0.79 6.94
N LEU A 160 -33.65 -0.92 6.18
CA LEU A 160 -33.27 -2.20 5.58
C LEU A 160 -32.75 -3.24 6.60
N THR A 161 -32.35 -2.86 7.82
CA THR A 161 -31.78 -3.83 8.77
C THR A 161 -32.77 -4.90 9.20
N ASP A 162 -34.07 -4.58 9.18
CA ASP A 162 -35.13 -5.53 9.51
C ASP A 162 -35.92 -5.95 8.25
N ALA A 163 -35.42 -5.67 7.05
CA ALA A 163 -36.10 -6.00 5.79
C ALA A 163 -36.11 -7.51 5.55
N SER A 164 -37.24 -8.01 5.06
CA SER A 164 -37.42 -9.41 4.67
C SER A 164 -36.85 -9.68 3.27
N ILE A 165 -36.73 -10.95 2.91
CA ILE A 165 -36.31 -11.36 1.55
C ILE A 165 -37.26 -10.76 0.50
N GLU A 166 -38.57 -10.75 0.77
CA GLU A 166 -39.58 -10.18 -0.13
C GLU A 166 -39.39 -8.67 -0.31
N ASP A 167 -39.05 -7.94 0.76
CA ASP A 167 -38.75 -6.51 0.67
C ASP A 167 -37.59 -6.24 -0.29
N TYR A 168 -36.51 -7.04 -0.20
CA TYR A 168 -35.38 -6.93 -1.13
C TYR A 168 -35.75 -7.28 -2.57
N LEU A 169 -36.60 -8.30 -2.79
CA LEU A 169 -37.09 -8.63 -4.13
C LEU A 169 -37.87 -7.46 -4.75
N ARG A 170 -38.78 -6.86 -3.98
CA ARG A 170 -39.58 -5.69 -4.43
C ARG A 170 -38.71 -4.47 -4.71
N LEU A 171 -37.74 -4.18 -3.83
CA LEU A 171 -36.77 -3.10 -4.04
C LEU A 171 -35.93 -3.32 -5.30
N ASN A 172 -35.50 -4.55 -5.55
CA ASN A 172 -34.76 -4.90 -6.77
C ASN A 172 -35.64 -4.90 -8.04
N ASP A 173 -36.96 -5.05 -7.89
CA ASP A 173 -37.95 -4.96 -8.97
C ASP A 173 -38.49 -3.53 -9.19
N GLY A 174 -37.89 -2.53 -8.52
CA GLY A 174 -38.13 -1.11 -8.79
C GLY A 174 -38.97 -0.36 -7.75
N LEU A 175 -39.33 -0.98 -6.62
CA LEU A 175 -39.89 -0.25 -5.48
C LEU A 175 -38.90 0.83 -5.02
N THR A 176 -39.37 2.07 -4.87
CA THR A 176 -38.48 3.17 -4.50
C THR A 176 -38.13 3.14 -3.00
N PRO A 177 -36.96 3.66 -2.59
CA PRO A 177 -36.62 3.84 -1.18
C PRO A 177 -37.67 4.65 -0.39
N GLU A 178 -38.26 5.65 -1.03
CA GLU A 178 -39.30 6.50 -0.45
C GLU A 178 -40.59 5.72 -0.16
N ASP A 179 -41.04 4.92 -1.12
CA ASP A 179 -42.25 4.09 -0.98
C ASP A 179 -42.04 3.00 0.08
N PHE A 180 -40.88 2.34 0.07
CA PHE A 180 -40.52 1.34 1.08
C PHE A 180 -40.55 1.92 2.52
N LEU A 181 -40.00 3.13 2.69
CA LEU A 181 -40.03 3.81 3.98
C LEU A 181 -41.45 4.20 4.40
N LEU A 182 -42.27 4.67 3.46
CA LEU A 182 -43.68 5.00 3.71
C LEU A 182 -44.45 3.78 4.22
N GLU A 183 -44.32 2.64 3.56
CA GLU A 183 -44.96 1.38 3.98
C GLU A 183 -44.61 1.03 5.43
N ARG A 184 -43.32 1.08 5.79
CA ARG A 184 -42.87 0.79 7.16
C ARG A 184 -43.44 1.76 8.20
N THR A 185 -43.52 3.05 7.88
CA THR A 185 -44.12 4.03 8.80
C THR A 185 -45.63 3.81 8.99
N LEU A 186 -46.34 3.33 7.98
CA LEU A 186 -47.76 2.99 8.08
C LEU A 186 -47.97 1.74 8.95
N PHE A 187 -47.21 0.67 8.70
CA PHE A 187 -47.31 -0.56 9.51
C PHE A 187 -47.05 -0.29 11.00
N GLN A 188 -46.09 0.56 11.35
CA GLN A 188 -45.84 0.96 12.75
C GLN A 188 -46.99 1.73 13.39
N LYS A 189 -47.74 2.54 12.63
CA LYS A 189 -48.87 3.33 13.15
C LYS A 189 -50.14 2.51 13.37
N PHE A 190 -50.32 1.42 12.63
CA PHE A 190 -51.53 0.58 12.67
C PHE A 190 -51.34 -0.75 13.40
N ALA A 191 -50.15 -1.02 13.95
CA ALA A 191 -49.85 -2.19 14.78
C ALA A 191 -50.21 -2.01 16.27
N VAL A 192 -51.04 -1.01 16.63
CA VAL A 192 -51.58 -0.77 17.98
C VAL A 192 -52.98 -1.37 18.11
#